data_AF-A0A7M3Y3Z9-F1
#
_entry.id   AF-A0A7M3Y3Z9-F1
#
_cell.length_a   1.000
_cell.length_b   1.000
_cell.length_c   1.000
_cell.angle_alpha   90.00
_cell.angle_beta   90.00
_cell.angle_gamma   90.00
#
_symmetry.space_group_name_H-M   'P 1'
#
loop_
_entity.id
_entity.type
_entity.pdbx_description
1 polymer ?
#
loop_
_entity_poly.entity_id
_entity_poly.type
_entity_poly.pdbx_seq_one_letter_code
_entity_poly.pdbx_strand_id
1 'polypeptide(L)'
;MCSTLARGFTGLPTIDFPTDGEITSMNKDLKEGRGLDEIQRFKLLTDRFTIDSELPKSFRSRRGPIPLWTEDEINEWKCFLRNSQQEHCFMNYRMIKHIFPQELPLPGGSKLRIDENGQFSIDEVNLPCPLPISDLALWLTSSERVGWIRDWKKFLFAMSSSVRLFHPQNDIEWNKWFRMNAWNGFNPSHRIIEGAEHSEWSSITHPCVKWMAMIREDQIGLTNREEQHFLLGDIERLSQEGGNACDEWLDISVSKNRGIERLLRQVVTPKLVVIEGHLCILVLKDGRPSPIRLPTDPHLWRLLISWTLAPPDSHGQKMMSRLFWCWNSPEERWRLSSSEKTSAIWLRQTVESLDTNSSMSPLQINSEKKGIWVKGTSGLYYVLLNTAEPKKFSVYAVPGKESLSSVSDIGLNLCIDSIANNDIPCGDIAASYLLALHNDEVSKRSIFTLEHLLSIYDSVPRGRKKNQPSKIWWEGIIEQYHEDHDEEWVDDEWEDEEWEEEAEDEEAGLAINEDVVIPEEVLQQLEQRHDNVRMMLQELFNQHHTEEVV
;
A
#
# COMPACT_ATOMS: atom_id res chain seq x y z
N MET A 1 -10.99 -16.56 -1.32
CA MET A 1 -9.61 -16.12 -1.55
C MET A 1 -8.74 -16.69 -0.44
N CYS A 2 -7.58 -17.27 -0.74
CA CYS A 2 -6.63 -17.68 0.29
C CYS A 2 -6.17 -16.43 1.05
N SER A 3 -6.46 -16.32 2.35
CA SER A 3 -6.17 -15.10 3.10
C SER A 3 -4.66 -14.82 3.21
N THR A 4 -3.82 -15.85 3.12
CA THR A 4 -2.36 -15.70 3.09
C THR A 4 -1.89 -14.99 1.81
N LEU A 5 -2.58 -15.21 0.69
CA LEU A 5 -2.24 -14.59 -0.60
C LEU A 5 -3.03 -13.33 -0.92
N ALA A 6 -3.93 -12.89 -0.04
CA ALA A 6 -4.82 -11.76 -0.31
C ALA A 6 -4.01 -10.49 -0.66
N ARG A 7 -2.95 -10.18 0.10
CA ARG A 7 -2.03 -9.08 -0.23
C ARG A 7 -1.31 -9.30 -1.56
N GLY A 8 -0.93 -10.54 -1.86
CA GLY A 8 -0.36 -11.00 -3.13
C GLY A 8 -1.18 -10.53 -4.35
N PHE A 9 -2.46 -10.88 -4.34
CA PHE A 9 -3.41 -10.62 -5.43
C PHE A 9 -3.97 -9.19 -5.46
N THR A 10 -4.13 -8.56 -4.30
CA THR A 10 -4.85 -7.27 -4.22
C THR A 10 -3.93 -6.08 -3.96
N GLY A 11 -2.72 -6.31 -3.44
CA GLY A 11 -1.84 -5.26 -2.91
C GLY A 11 -2.30 -4.70 -1.56
N LEU A 12 -3.49 -5.08 -1.08
CA LEU A 12 -4.07 -4.57 0.15
C LEU A 12 -3.52 -5.30 1.38
N PRO A 13 -3.18 -4.58 2.47
CA PRO A 13 -2.84 -5.19 3.75
C PRO A 13 -4.08 -5.85 4.38
N THR A 14 -3.87 -6.81 5.27
CA THR A 14 -4.98 -7.55 5.94
C THR A 14 -5.98 -6.63 6.62
N ILE A 15 -5.53 -5.49 7.17
CA ILE A 15 -6.37 -4.51 7.85
C ILE A 15 -7.38 -3.80 6.94
N ASP A 16 -7.12 -3.79 5.63
CA ASP A 16 -8.04 -3.20 4.65
C ASP A 16 -9.17 -4.14 4.27
N PHE A 17 -9.15 -5.40 4.71
CA PHE A 17 -10.24 -6.34 4.50
C PHE A 17 -11.22 -6.26 5.68
N PRO A 18 -12.43 -5.70 5.48
CA PRO A 18 -13.41 -5.60 6.55
C PRO A 18 -13.91 -6.98 6.94
N THR A 19 -14.17 -7.16 8.23
CA THR A 19 -14.86 -8.33 8.78
C THR A 19 -16.33 -8.35 8.37
N ASP A 20 -16.99 -9.52 8.44
CA ASP A 20 -18.42 -9.65 8.11
C ASP A 20 -19.31 -8.72 8.94
N GLY A 21 -18.96 -8.49 10.21
CA GLY A 21 -19.65 -7.55 11.08
C GLY A 21 -19.50 -6.09 10.62
N GLU A 22 -18.31 -5.71 10.15
CA GLU A 22 -18.04 -4.37 9.62
C GLU A 22 -18.74 -4.13 8.28
N ILE A 23 -18.76 -5.13 7.39
CA ILE A 23 -19.52 -5.11 6.14
C ILE A 23 -21.01 -4.94 6.44
N THR A 24 -21.55 -5.71 7.41
CA THR A 24 -22.95 -5.62 7.81
C THR A 24 -23.30 -4.23 8.35
N SER A 25 -22.43 -3.66 9.19
CA SER A 25 -22.61 -2.31 9.72
C SER A 25 -22.60 -1.26 8.61
N MET A 26 -21.59 -1.26 7.74
CA MET A 26 -21.49 -0.29 6.65
C MET A 26 -22.66 -0.42 5.67
N ASN A 27 -23.09 -1.64 5.36
CA ASN A 27 -24.25 -1.86 4.51
C ASN A 27 -25.55 -1.35 5.12
N LYS A 28 -25.71 -1.41 6.45
CA LYS A 28 -26.82 -0.78 7.15
C LYS A 28 -26.78 0.74 6.96
N ASP A 29 -25.60 1.34 7.00
CA ASP A 29 -25.42 2.78 6.82
C ASP A 29 -25.68 3.24 5.37
N LEU A 30 -25.23 2.45 4.39
CA LEU A 30 -25.42 2.77 2.97
C LEU A 30 -26.79 2.34 2.41
N LYS A 31 -27.60 1.60 3.18
CA LYS A 31 -28.86 0.99 2.72
C LYS A 31 -29.83 2.01 2.12
N GLU A 32 -29.99 3.16 2.77
CA GLU A 32 -30.91 4.23 2.35
C GLU A 32 -30.49 4.88 1.03
N GLY A 33 -29.19 4.86 0.70
CA GLY A 33 -28.66 5.37 -0.56
C GLY A 33 -28.75 4.40 -1.73
N ARG A 34 -29.07 3.11 -1.51
CA ARG A 34 -29.11 2.12 -2.59
C ARG A 34 -30.25 2.46 -3.56
N GLY A 35 -29.92 2.60 -4.85
CA GLY A 35 -30.87 2.94 -5.91
C GLY A 35 -31.07 4.44 -6.15
N LEU A 36 -30.43 5.30 -5.35
CA LEU A 36 -30.34 6.74 -5.62
C LEU A 36 -29.19 7.04 -6.59
N ASP A 37 -29.22 8.23 -7.19
CA ASP A 37 -28.09 8.72 -7.98
C ASP A 37 -26.84 8.99 -7.11
N GLU A 38 -25.66 9.03 -7.72
CA GLU A 38 -24.39 9.15 -6.98
C GLU A 38 -24.32 10.42 -6.12
N ILE A 39 -24.86 11.55 -6.60
CA ILE A 39 -24.83 12.82 -5.87
C ILE A 39 -25.69 12.73 -4.62
N GLN A 40 -26.90 12.17 -4.73
CA GLN A 40 -27.80 11.93 -3.60
C GLN A 40 -27.18 10.98 -2.58
N ARG A 41 -26.49 9.93 -3.06
CA ARG A 41 -25.81 8.95 -2.20
C ARG A 41 -24.68 9.58 -1.39
N PHE A 42 -23.84 10.39 -2.04
CA PHE A 42 -22.79 11.12 -1.35
C PHE A 42 -23.36 12.13 -0.36
N LYS A 43 -24.46 12.80 -0.71
CA LYS A 43 -25.14 13.71 0.22
C LYS A 43 -25.64 12.98 1.48
N LEU A 44 -26.26 11.81 1.36
CA LEU A 44 -26.67 11.01 2.53
C LEU A 44 -25.49 10.57 3.39
N LEU A 45 -24.36 10.22 2.76
CA LEU A 45 -23.12 9.90 3.46
C LEU A 45 -22.64 11.12 4.28
N THR A 46 -22.59 12.28 3.64
CA THR A 46 -22.22 13.54 4.28
C THR A 46 -23.14 13.86 5.46
N ASP A 47 -24.46 13.80 5.27
CA ASP A 47 -25.45 14.12 6.30
C ASP A 47 -25.37 13.18 7.51
N ARG A 48 -24.95 11.92 7.30
CA ARG A 48 -24.84 10.92 8.37
C ARG A 48 -23.56 11.04 9.19
N PHE A 49 -22.44 11.37 8.54
CA PHE A 49 -21.12 11.27 9.16
C PHE A 49 -20.41 12.60 9.39
N THR A 50 -20.88 13.70 8.79
CA THR A 50 -20.20 14.99 8.92
C THR A 50 -20.69 15.72 10.16
N ILE A 51 -19.85 15.74 11.19
CA ILE A 51 -20.03 16.58 12.36
C ILE A 51 -18.90 17.62 12.35
N ASP A 52 -19.23 18.89 12.10
CA ASP A 52 -18.24 19.97 11.90
C ASP A 52 -17.27 20.13 13.10
N SER A 53 -17.72 19.84 14.33
CA SER A 53 -16.86 19.88 15.51
C SER A 53 -15.82 18.76 15.58
N GLU A 54 -16.03 17.66 14.85
CA GLU A 54 -15.14 16.50 14.81
C GLU A 54 -14.05 16.65 13.73
N LEU A 55 -14.20 17.60 12.82
CA LEU A 55 -13.20 17.91 11.80
C LEU A 55 -12.03 18.73 12.41
N PRO A 56 -10.83 18.67 11.80
CA PRO A 56 -9.75 19.60 12.13
C PRO A 56 -10.18 21.06 12.00
N LYS A 57 -9.66 21.94 12.87
CA LYS A 57 -10.08 23.35 12.94
C LYS A 57 -9.98 24.06 11.60
N SER A 58 -8.94 23.80 10.80
CA SER A 58 -8.76 24.33 9.45
C SER A 58 -9.87 23.93 8.48
N PHE A 59 -10.48 22.76 8.66
CA PHE A 59 -11.52 22.22 7.77
C PHE A 59 -12.90 22.73 8.13
N ARG A 60 -13.13 23.16 9.37
CA ARG A 60 -14.46 23.58 9.82
C ARG A 60 -15.01 24.72 8.99
N SER A 61 -16.32 24.82 8.93
CA SER A 61 -16.95 26.00 8.34
C SER A 61 -16.56 27.26 9.13
N ARG A 62 -16.20 28.34 8.44
CA ARG A 62 -15.80 29.59 9.09
C ARG A 62 -17.01 30.21 9.79
N ARG A 63 -16.81 30.67 11.03
CA ARG A 63 -17.77 31.52 11.74
C ARG A 63 -17.34 32.98 11.60
N GLY A 64 -18.23 33.85 11.12
CA GLY A 64 -17.95 35.28 10.95
C GLY A 64 -17.80 35.73 9.49
N PRO A 65 -17.19 36.90 9.22
CA PRO A 65 -17.13 37.47 7.88
C PRO A 65 -16.37 36.54 6.91
N ILE A 66 -16.89 36.50 5.68
CA ILE A 66 -16.35 35.74 4.54
C ILE A 66 -14.87 36.13 4.35
N PRO A 67 -13.96 35.19 4.01
CA PRO A 67 -12.58 35.53 3.68
C PRO A 67 -12.51 36.66 2.65
N LEU A 68 -11.36 37.34 2.58
CA LEU A 68 -11.03 38.17 1.41
C LEU A 68 -11.21 37.28 0.16
N TRP A 69 -12.29 37.53 -0.56
CA TRP A 69 -12.70 36.82 -1.76
C TRP A 69 -13.52 37.77 -2.63
N THR A 70 -12.80 38.52 -3.43
CA THR A 70 -13.29 39.61 -4.26
C THR A 70 -13.82 39.10 -5.60
N GLU A 71 -14.63 39.92 -6.28
CA GLU A 71 -15.08 39.61 -7.64
C GLU A 71 -13.91 39.46 -8.62
N ASP A 72 -12.80 40.17 -8.40
CA ASP A 72 -11.59 40.06 -9.23
C ASP A 72 -10.97 38.66 -9.09
N GLU A 73 -10.78 38.18 -7.86
CA GLU A 73 -10.25 36.82 -7.60
C GLU A 73 -11.19 35.74 -8.15
N ILE A 74 -12.51 35.93 -8.02
CA ILE A 74 -13.51 35.03 -8.63
C ILE A 74 -13.37 35.02 -10.16
N ASN A 75 -13.16 36.19 -10.77
CA ASN A 75 -13.02 36.31 -12.22
C ASN A 75 -11.72 35.68 -12.73
N GLU A 76 -10.63 35.71 -11.96
CA GLU A 76 -9.41 34.96 -12.28
C GLU A 76 -9.69 33.45 -12.39
N TRP A 77 -10.40 32.88 -11.41
CA TRP A 77 -10.80 31.47 -11.46
C TRP A 77 -11.79 31.15 -12.59
N LYS A 78 -12.72 32.07 -12.92
CA LYS A 78 -13.61 31.92 -14.09
C LYS A 78 -12.82 31.92 -15.39
N CYS A 79 -11.83 32.80 -15.54
CA CYS A 79 -10.95 32.85 -16.70
C CYS A 79 -10.13 31.56 -16.83
N PHE A 80 -9.54 31.09 -15.73
CA PHE A 80 -8.81 29.83 -15.69
C PHE A 80 -9.71 28.65 -16.11
N LEU A 81 -10.92 28.54 -15.52
CA LEU A 81 -11.87 27.49 -15.86
C LEU A 81 -12.29 27.53 -17.34
N ARG A 82 -12.51 28.72 -17.90
CA ARG A 82 -12.87 28.88 -19.31
C ARG A 82 -11.74 28.44 -20.24
N ASN A 83 -10.51 28.87 -19.97
CA ASN A 83 -9.35 28.55 -20.81
C ASN A 83 -9.07 27.04 -20.80
N SER A 84 -9.09 26.44 -19.61
CA SER A 84 -8.86 25.01 -19.43
C SER A 84 -9.94 24.11 -20.06
N GLN A 85 -11.19 24.56 -20.11
CA GLN A 85 -12.28 23.86 -20.83
C GLN A 85 -12.15 23.94 -22.35
N GLN A 86 -11.66 25.07 -22.89
CA GLN A 86 -11.54 25.27 -24.34
C GLN A 86 -10.41 24.46 -24.97
N GLU A 87 -9.34 24.21 -24.22
CA GLU A 87 -8.14 23.56 -24.75
C GLU A 87 -8.10 22.04 -24.50
N HIS A 88 -9.18 21.43 -23.98
CA HIS A 88 -9.22 20.01 -23.57
C HIS A 88 -8.06 19.59 -22.65
N CYS A 89 -7.44 20.55 -21.96
CA CYS A 89 -6.16 20.40 -21.24
C CYS A 89 -6.20 19.53 -19.99
N PHE A 90 -7.39 19.16 -19.51
CA PHE A 90 -7.53 18.35 -18.31
C PHE A 90 -7.10 16.89 -18.50
N MET A 91 -7.03 16.42 -19.75
CA MET A 91 -6.72 15.03 -20.10
C MET A 91 -5.26 14.64 -19.86
N ASN A 92 -4.33 15.60 -19.73
CA ASN A 92 -2.93 15.27 -19.48
C ASN A 92 -2.16 16.45 -18.87
N TYR A 93 -1.89 16.41 -17.56
CA TYR A 93 -1.12 17.43 -16.84
C TYR A 93 0.24 17.76 -17.49
N ARG A 94 0.85 16.80 -18.20
CA ARG A 94 2.10 16.99 -18.96
C ARG A 94 1.95 17.77 -20.26
N MET A 95 0.74 17.87 -20.82
CA MET A 95 0.47 18.67 -22.03
C MET A 95 0.04 20.11 -21.71
N ILE A 96 -0.06 20.48 -20.44
CA ILE A 96 -0.38 21.84 -19.99
C ILE A 96 0.86 22.77 -20.05
N LYS A 97 1.84 22.50 -20.93
CA LYS A 97 3.02 23.36 -21.09
C LYS A 97 2.69 24.75 -21.64
N HIS A 98 1.49 24.97 -22.18
CA HIS A 98 1.07 26.24 -22.79
C HIS A 98 0.23 27.15 -21.87
N ILE A 99 -0.27 26.65 -20.73
CA ILE A 99 -1.04 27.44 -19.74
C ILE A 99 -0.17 27.78 -18.51
N PHE A 100 0.93 27.05 -18.31
CA PHE A 100 1.83 27.24 -17.17
C PHE A 100 3.08 28.05 -17.54
N PRO A 101 3.65 28.84 -16.61
CA PRO A 101 3.29 28.93 -15.19
C PRO A 101 2.02 29.72 -14.92
N GLN A 102 1.24 29.29 -13.93
CA GLN A 102 0.03 29.98 -13.47
C GLN A 102 0.13 30.28 -11.98
N GLU A 103 -0.30 31.47 -11.59
CA GLU A 103 -0.50 31.87 -10.20
C GLU A 103 -1.99 32.19 -10.02
N LEU A 104 -2.63 31.57 -9.03
CA LEU A 104 -4.07 31.69 -8.76
C LEU A 104 -4.30 32.10 -7.30
N PRO A 105 -5.21 33.04 -7.04
CA PRO A 105 -5.50 33.48 -5.67
C PRO A 105 -6.24 32.39 -4.90
N LEU A 106 -5.97 32.27 -3.61
CA LEU A 106 -6.70 31.40 -2.68
C LEU A 106 -7.40 32.24 -1.62
N PRO A 107 -8.59 31.81 -1.14
CA PRO A 107 -9.28 32.59 -0.12
C PRO A 107 -8.48 32.69 1.17
N GLY A 108 -8.31 33.91 1.66
CA GLY A 108 -7.42 34.20 2.78
C GLY A 108 -6.08 34.84 2.38
N GLY A 109 -5.83 35.03 1.09
CA GLY A 109 -4.71 35.84 0.56
C GLY A 109 -3.48 35.04 0.14
N SER A 110 -3.47 33.72 0.34
CA SER A 110 -2.45 32.83 -0.19
C SER A 110 -2.55 32.67 -1.70
N LYS A 111 -1.50 32.17 -2.33
CA LYS A 111 -1.47 31.95 -3.78
C LYS A 111 -1.05 30.54 -4.13
N LEU A 112 -1.82 29.93 -5.01
CA LEU A 112 -1.49 28.65 -5.62
C LEU A 112 -0.66 28.90 -6.87
N ARG A 113 0.55 28.33 -6.91
CA ARG A 113 1.40 28.35 -8.09
C ARG A 113 1.47 26.96 -8.71
N ILE A 114 1.37 26.92 -10.04
CA ILE A 114 1.64 25.73 -10.85
C ILE A 114 2.80 26.09 -11.77
N ASP A 115 3.90 25.37 -11.64
CA ASP A 115 5.09 25.61 -12.46
C ASP A 115 5.00 24.94 -13.85
N GLU A 116 6.04 25.14 -14.66
CA GLU A 116 6.13 24.59 -16.02
C GLU A 116 6.15 23.05 -16.08
N ASN A 117 6.51 22.41 -14.96
CA ASN A 117 6.54 20.94 -14.82
C ASN A 117 5.21 20.38 -14.29
N GLY A 118 4.24 21.25 -13.99
CA GLY A 118 2.97 20.86 -13.37
C GLY A 118 3.09 20.57 -11.88
N GLN A 119 4.17 21.00 -11.23
CA GLN A 119 4.35 20.91 -9.78
C GLN A 119 3.56 22.05 -9.11
N PHE A 120 2.85 21.71 -8.04
CA PHE A 120 2.01 22.64 -7.30
C PHE A 120 2.76 23.14 -6.07
N SER A 121 2.62 24.42 -5.74
CA SER A 121 3.07 25.02 -4.49
C SER A 121 2.09 26.08 -3.99
N ILE A 122 2.04 26.28 -2.67
CA ILE A 122 1.25 27.37 -2.05
C ILE A 122 2.18 28.21 -1.19
N ASP A 123 2.29 29.49 -1.53
CA ASP A 123 3.21 30.43 -0.88
C ASP A 123 4.61 29.82 -0.69
N GLU A 124 5.18 29.27 -1.77
CA GLU A 124 6.51 28.63 -1.84
C GLU A 124 6.65 27.25 -1.18
N VAL A 125 5.62 26.73 -0.49
CA VAL A 125 5.62 25.36 0.05
C VAL A 125 5.16 24.38 -1.04
N ASN A 126 6.02 23.40 -1.38
CA ASN A 126 5.74 22.42 -2.41
C ASN A 126 4.72 21.36 -1.96
N LEU A 127 3.77 21.05 -2.84
CA LEU A 127 2.74 20.06 -2.59
C LEU A 127 3.20 18.65 -3.02
N PRO A 128 3.01 17.60 -2.19
CA PRO A 128 3.49 16.26 -2.51
C PRO A 128 2.74 15.58 -3.67
N CYS A 129 1.49 15.97 -3.93
CA CYS A 129 0.66 15.47 -5.02
C CYS A 129 -0.18 16.59 -5.64
N PRO A 130 -0.61 16.46 -6.90
CA PRO A 130 -1.44 17.46 -7.55
C PRO A 130 -2.81 17.58 -6.88
N LEU A 131 -3.40 18.77 -6.98
CA LEU A 131 -4.75 19.05 -6.50
C LEU A 131 -5.79 18.74 -7.60
N PRO A 132 -7.05 18.45 -7.24
CA PRO A 132 -8.16 18.35 -8.18
C PRO A 132 -8.54 19.76 -8.70
N ILE A 133 -7.67 20.34 -9.52
CA ILE A 133 -7.71 21.74 -9.92
C ILE A 133 -8.99 22.12 -10.67
N SER A 134 -9.57 21.19 -11.43
CA SER A 134 -10.82 21.39 -12.17
C SER A 134 -12.00 21.57 -11.22
N ASP A 135 -12.07 20.73 -10.19
CA ASP A 135 -13.13 20.80 -9.20
C ASP A 135 -12.92 21.98 -8.23
N LEU A 136 -11.66 22.33 -7.91
CA LEU A 136 -11.33 23.55 -7.16
C LEU A 136 -11.72 24.81 -7.91
N ALA A 137 -11.46 24.89 -9.22
CA ALA A 137 -11.88 26.01 -10.05
C ALA A 137 -13.40 26.15 -10.05
N LEU A 138 -14.14 25.04 -10.20
CA LEU A 138 -15.59 25.05 -10.07
C LEU A 138 -16.02 25.58 -8.71
N TRP A 139 -15.36 25.19 -7.61
CA TRP A 139 -15.69 25.67 -6.27
C TRP A 139 -15.42 27.17 -6.11
N LEU A 140 -14.21 27.62 -6.43
CA LEU A 140 -13.70 28.97 -6.15
C LEU A 140 -14.33 30.07 -7.03
N THR A 141 -15.03 29.70 -8.11
CA THR A 141 -15.87 30.63 -8.89
C THR A 141 -17.14 31.10 -8.16
N SER A 142 -17.44 30.58 -6.96
CA SER A 142 -18.65 30.89 -6.18
C SER A 142 -18.28 31.43 -4.79
N SER A 143 -18.66 32.69 -4.53
CA SER A 143 -18.44 33.36 -3.24
C SER A 143 -19.14 32.69 -2.06
N GLU A 144 -20.31 32.08 -2.28
CA GLU A 144 -21.11 31.43 -1.24
C GLU A 144 -20.43 30.19 -0.63
N ARG A 145 -19.62 29.49 -1.42
CA ARG A 145 -19.00 28.22 -1.01
C ARG A 145 -17.63 28.40 -0.35
N VAL A 146 -17.03 29.59 -0.44
CA VAL A 146 -15.69 29.87 0.10
C VAL A 146 -15.64 29.80 1.64
N GLY A 147 -16.73 30.16 2.32
CA GLY A 147 -16.82 30.12 3.78
C GLY A 147 -16.88 28.72 4.39
N TRP A 148 -17.00 27.67 3.57
CA TRP A 148 -17.15 26.29 4.05
C TRP A 148 -15.80 25.69 4.49
N ILE A 149 -14.68 26.32 4.13
CA ILE A 149 -13.35 26.02 4.69
C ILE A 149 -12.89 27.22 5.51
N ARG A 150 -12.39 26.96 6.73
CA ARG A 150 -11.86 28.01 7.59
C ARG A 150 -10.49 28.49 7.14
N ASP A 151 -9.61 27.57 6.78
CA ASP A 151 -8.24 27.83 6.35
C ASP A 151 -7.94 27.04 5.07
N TRP A 152 -7.99 27.74 3.93
CA TRP A 152 -7.84 27.13 2.61
C TRP A 152 -6.43 26.59 2.38
N LYS A 153 -5.41 27.31 2.81
CA LYS A 153 -4.02 26.87 2.66
C LYS A 153 -3.79 25.54 3.36
N LYS A 154 -4.12 25.46 4.65
CA LYS A 154 -3.96 24.23 5.43
C LYS A 154 -4.83 23.08 4.91
N PHE A 155 -6.05 23.38 4.46
CA PHE A 155 -6.92 22.37 3.86
C PHE A 155 -6.35 21.79 2.56
N LEU A 156 -5.78 22.63 1.68
CA LEU A 156 -5.14 22.16 0.45
C LEU A 156 -3.85 21.39 0.70
N PHE A 157 -3.06 21.76 1.73
CA PHE A 157 -1.94 20.92 2.20
C PHE A 157 -2.41 19.52 2.62
N ALA A 158 -3.50 19.43 3.38
CA ALA A 158 -4.05 18.14 3.77
C ALA A 158 -4.57 17.36 2.56
N MET A 159 -5.28 18.01 1.65
CA MET A 159 -5.81 17.40 0.44
C MET A 159 -4.71 16.78 -0.40
N SER A 160 -3.67 17.56 -0.72
CA SER A 160 -2.51 17.07 -1.47
C SER A 160 -1.82 15.90 -0.75
N SER A 161 -1.71 15.93 0.58
CA SER A 161 -1.15 14.82 1.36
C SER A 161 -1.97 13.54 1.29
N SER A 162 -3.27 13.64 1.03
CA SER A 162 -4.26 12.56 1.17
C SER A 162 -4.65 11.92 -0.15
N VAL A 163 -4.12 12.40 -1.27
CA VAL A 163 -4.44 11.89 -2.61
C VAL A 163 -3.23 11.25 -3.29
N ARG A 164 -3.51 10.51 -4.36
CA ARG A 164 -2.51 10.08 -5.34
C ARG A 164 -2.92 10.49 -6.74
N LEU A 165 -1.95 10.84 -7.57
CA LEU A 165 -2.19 10.98 -8.99
C LEU A 165 -2.48 9.60 -9.58
N PHE A 166 -3.57 9.47 -10.31
CA PHE A 166 -3.94 8.23 -10.97
C PHE A 166 -4.19 8.49 -12.45
N HIS A 167 -3.50 7.71 -13.27
CA HIS A 167 -3.68 7.69 -14.72
C HIS A 167 -4.45 6.43 -15.08
N PRO A 168 -5.70 6.54 -15.56
CA PRO A 168 -6.46 5.38 -16.01
C PRO A 168 -5.70 4.67 -17.13
N GLN A 169 -5.42 3.39 -16.93
CA GLN A 169 -4.84 2.50 -17.94
C GLN A 169 -5.75 1.27 -18.04
N ASN A 170 -5.81 0.64 -19.22
CA ASN A 170 -6.70 -0.49 -19.45
C ASN A 170 -6.31 -1.74 -18.62
N ASP A 171 -5.00 -1.95 -18.40
CA ASP A 171 -4.46 -3.11 -17.70
C ASP A 171 -3.70 -2.73 -16.42
N ILE A 172 -4.39 -2.08 -15.49
CA ILE A 172 -3.80 -1.75 -14.20
C ILE A 172 -3.63 -3.00 -13.35
N GLU A 173 -2.37 -3.32 -13.05
CA GLU A 173 -2.00 -4.23 -11.97
C GLU A 173 -2.28 -3.59 -10.62
N TRP A 174 -3.53 -3.72 -10.15
CA TRP A 174 -3.97 -3.10 -8.89
C TRP A 174 -3.13 -3.51 -7.68
N ASN A 175 -2.60 -4.74 -7.68
CA ASN A 175 -1.71 -5.21 -6.63
C ASN A 175 -0.41 -4.39 -6.54
N LYS A 176 0.19 -4.07 -7.69
CA LYS A 176 1.39 -3.25 -7.81
C LYS A 176 1.07 -1.80 -7.52
N TRP A 177 -0.03 -1.30 -8.07
CA TRP A 177 -0.48 0.08 -7.86
C TRP A 177 -0.67 0.40 -6.38
N PHE A 178 -1.43 -0.43 -5.64
CA PHE A 178 -1.66 -0.19 -4.22
C PHE A 178 -0.38 -0.24 -3.39
N ARG A 179 0.58 -1.12 -3.73
CA ARG A 179 1.86 -1.22 -3.01
C ARG A 179 2.75 -0.01 -3.24
N MET A 180 2.92 0.40 -4.50
CA MET A 180 3.75 1.55 -4.87
C MET A 180 3.19 2.87 -4.34
N ASN A 181 1.87 2.94 -4.14
CA ASN A 181 1.20 4.16 -3.70
C ASN A 181 0.82 4.16 -2.23
N ALA A 182 1.11 3.10 -1.48
CA ALA A 182 0.79 3.03 -0.06
C ALA A 182 1.62 3.99 0.78
N TRP A 183 1.14 4.27 1.99
CA TRP A 183 1.88 5.00 3.01
C TRP A 183 2.23 4.09 4.18
N ASN A 184 3.36 4.33 4.82
CA ASN A 184 3.70 3.72 6.09
C ASN A 184 2.74 4.21 7.17
N GLY A 185 2.34 3.30 8.05
CA GLY A 185 1.46 3.60 9.18
C GLY A 185 2.10 4.54 10.21
N PHE A 186 3.44 4.55 10.29
CA PHE A 186 4.22 5.52 11.04
C PHE A 186 5.57 5.75 10.33
N ASN A 187 6.11 6.97 10.41
CA ASN A 187 7.40 7.28 9.77
C ASN A 187 8.55 6.73 10.63
N PRO A 188 9.38 5.79 10.15
CA PRO A 188 10.61 5.45 10.85
C PRO A 188 11.50 6.71 10.89
N SER A 189 12.06 7.04 12.05
CA SER A 189 13.07 8.09 12.12
C SER A 189 14.24 7.78 11.19
N HIS A 190 14.89 8.81 10.65
CA HIS A 190 16.02 8.79 9.69
C HIS A 190 17.12 7.72 9.89
N ARG A 191 17.19 7.06 11.06
CA ARG A 191 18.21 6.06 11.37
C ARG A 191 18.04 4.69 10.70
N ILE A 192 16.92 4.43 10.03
CA ILE A 192 16.64 3.07 9.51
C ILE A 192 16.92 2.94 8.00
N ILE A 193 17.11 4.03 7.26
CA ILE A 193 17.42 3.96 5.81
C ILE A 193 18.53 4.96 5.49
N GLU A 194 19.78 4.56 5.68
CA GLU A 194 20.93 5.23 5.07
C GLU A 194 20.83 5.04 3.54
N GLY A 195 20.86 6.13 2.77
CA GLY A 195 20.93 6.08 1.30
C GLY A 195 19.68 6.49 0.50
N ALA A 196 18.50 6.67 1.11
CA ALA A 196 17.29 7.06 0.36
C ALA A 196 17.19 8.58 0.12
N GLU A 197 16.97 8.99 -1.13
CA GLU A 197 16.79 10.40 -1.52
C GLU A 197 15.51 11.02 -0.93
N HIS A 198 15.51 12.34 -0.67
CA HIS A 198 14.38 13.04 -0.03
C HIS A 198 13.03 12.90 -0.77
N SER A 199 13.06 12.69 -2.09
CA SER A 199 11.89 12.47 -2.95
C SER A 199 11.14 11.18 -2.56
N GLU A 200 11.86 10.12 -2.26
CA GLU A 200 11.30 8.80 -1.92
C GLU A 200 10.63 8.82 -0.54
N TRP A 201 11.22 9.49 0.45
CA TRP A 201 10.64 9.67 1.80
C TRP A 201 9.30 10.38 1.76
N SER A 202 9.21 11.44 0.95
CA SER A 202 7.99 12.20 0.80
C SER A 202 6.85 11.32 0.29
N SER A 203 7.13 10.30 -0.53
CA SER A 203 6.10 9.45 -1.13
C SER A 203 5.46 8.49 -0.12
N ILE A 204 6.27 7.83 0.71
CA ILE A 204 5.87 6.77 1.64
C ILE A 204 5.36 7.28 3.00
N THR A 205 5.56 8.56 3.33
CA THR A 205 5.18 9.13 4.64
C THR A 205 3.66 9.22 4.82
N HIS A 206 3.12 8.94 6.02
CA HIS A 206 1.67 9.05 6.29
C HIS A 206 1.10 10.46 5.98
N PRO A 207 -0.12 10.59 5.40
CA PRO A 207 -0.73 11.88 5.05
C PRO A 207 -0.74 12.93 6.17
N CYS A 208 -1.11 12.52 7.39
CA CYS A 208 -1.11 13.44 8.54
C CYS A 208 0.27 14.01 8.86
N VAL A 209 1.32 13.19 8.70
CA VAL A 209 2.70 13.61 8.97
C VAL A 209 3.17 14.60 7.90
N LYS A 210 2.90 14.32 6.61
CA LYS A 210 3.16 15.27 5.51
C LYS A 210 2.44 16.60 5.72
N TRP A 211 1.18 16.52 6.13
CA TRP A 211 0.36 17.71 6.38
C TRP A 211 0.94 18.59 7.49
N MET A 212 1.32 18.00 8.62
CA MET A 212 1.97 18.73 9.73
C MET A 212 3.32 19.32 9.30
N ALA A 213 4.10 18.59 8.48
CA ALA A 213 5.36 19.07 7.92
C ALA A 213 5.17 20.36 7.12
N MET A 214 4.19 20.38 6.21
CA MET A 214 3.90 21.56 5.39
C MET A 214 3.42 22.76 6.22
N ILE A 215 2.62 22.53 7.27
CA ILE A 215 2.23 23.61 8.19
C ILE A 215 3.45 24.19 8.91
N ARG A 216 4.41 23.35 9.30
CA ARG A 216 5.65 23.81 9.95
C ARG A 216 6.54 24.59 8.97
N GLU A 217 6.74 24.05 7.77
CA GLU A 217 7.52 24.69 6.71
C GLU A 217 6.97 26.08 6.38
N ASP A 218 5.65 26.21 6.30
CA ASP A 218 4.99 27.50 6.10
C ASP A 218 5.27 28.52 7.23
N GLN A 219 5.28 28.07 8.48
CA GLN A 219 5.39 28.97 9.64
C GLN A 219 6.82 29.41 9.95
N ILE A 220 7.80 28.51 9.74
CA ILE A 220 9.18 28.69 10.23
C ILE A 220 10.20 28.69 9.06
N GLY A 221 9.78 28.31 7.84
CA GLY A 221 10.66 28.10 6.70
C GLY A 221 11.44 26.78 6.78
N LEU A 222 12.24 26.50 5.75
CA LEU A 222 13.15 25.35 5.71
C LEU A 222 14.33 25.59 6.66
N THR A 223 14.23 25.21 7.94
CA THR A 223 15.41 25.14 8.83
C THR A 223 16.23 23.88 8.55
N ASN A 224 17.54 23.96 8.85
CA ASN A 224 18.55 22.95 8.52
C ASN A 224 18.10 21.49 8.69
N ARG A 225 18.54 20.64 7.75
CA ARG A 225 18.22 19.20 7.59
C ARG A 225 18.28 18.34 8.87
N GLU A 226 19.02 18.77 9.89
CA GLU A 226 19.16 18.06 11.18
C GLU A 226 17.91 18.15 12.09
N GLU A 227 16.99 19.10 11.86
CA GLU A 227 15.74 19.22 12.64
C GLU A 227 14.54 18.46 12.04
N GLN A 228 14.77 17.68 10.98
CA GLN A 228 13.77 16.84 10.31
C GLN A 228 13.53 15.49 11.02
N HIS A 229 13.91 15.37 12.30
CA HIS A 229 13.58 14.22 13.12
C HIS A 229 12.06 14.15 13.37
N PHE A 230 11.33 13.54 12.43
CA PHE A 230 9.91 13.22 12.55
C PHE A 230 9.68 12.04 13.51
N LEU A 231 9.79 12.31 14.81
CA LEU A 231 9.37 11.42 15.89
C LEU A 231 8.18 12.06 16.59
N LEU A 232 6.95 11.78 16.16
CA LEU A 232 5.74 12.33 16.82
C LEU A 232 5.75 13.87 17.00
N GLY A 233 6.61 14.59 16.28
CA GLY A 233 7.26 15.81 16.76
C GLY A 233 6.50 17.11 16.56
N ASP A 234 5.17 17.05 16.48
CA ASP A 234 4.36 18.26 16.50
C ASP A 234 3.02 18.06 17.22
N ILE A 235 3.09 17.40 18.38
CA ILE A 235 1.98 17.25 19.34
C ILE A 235 1.25 18.58 19.53
N GLU A 236 2.00 19.69 19.60
CA GLU A 236 1.43 21.02 19.69
C GLU A 236 0.56 21.36 18.47
N ARG A 237 1.06 21.17 17.25
CA ARG A 237 0.29 21.45 16.02
C ARG A 237 -0.90 20.51 15.85
N LEU A 238 -0.76 19.23 16.18
CA LEU A 238 -1.87 18.28 16.21
C LEU A 238 -2.95 18.73 17.20
N SER A 239 -2.56 19.17 18.40
CA SER A 239 -3.46 19.73 19.42
C SER A 239 -4.10 21.05 18.98
N GLN A 240 -3.33 21.90 18.28
CA GLN A 240 -3.84 23.15 17.72
C GLN A 240 -4.87 22.90 16.63
N GLU A 241 -4.69 21.91 15.74
CA GLU A 241 -5.69 21.57 14.72
C GLU A 241 -6.88 20.81 15.33
N GLY A 242 -6.65 19.84 16.21
CA GLY A 242 -7.67 19.03 16.89
C GLY A 242 -8.59 18.24 15.95
N GLY A 243 -9.70 17.74 16.49
CA GLY A 243 -10.65 16.90 15.76
C GLY A 243 -10.26 15.42 15.78
N ASN A 244 -11.20 14.53 15.46
CA ASN A 244 -11.08 13.10 15.76
C ASN A 244 -9.77 12.49 15.23
N ALA A 245 -9.38 12.82 13.99
CA ALA A 245 -8.15 12.30 13.39
C ALA A 245 -6.89 12.72 14.18
N CYS A 246 -6.78 14.00 14.54
CA CYS A 246 -5.65 14.51 15.32
C CYS A 246 -5.67 13.98 16.76
N ASP A 247 -6.87 13.89 17.36
CA ASP A 247 -7.05 13.41 18.73
C ASP A 247 -6.64 11.93 18.86
N GLU A 248 -6.98 11.08 17.89
CA GLU A 248 -6.51 9.69 17.84
C GLU A 248 -4.97 9.59 17.73
N TRP A 249 -4.33 10.48 16.96
CA TRP A 249 -2.86 10.56 16.89
C TRP A 249 -2.24 10.98 18.23
N LEU A 250 -2.87 11.94 18.92
CA LEU A 250 -2.45 12.39 20.25
C LEU A 250 -2.56 11.26 21.27
N ASP A 251 -3.66 10.49 21.26
CA ASP A 251 -3.84 9.35 22.15
C ASP A 251 -2.75 8.29 21.97
N ILE A 252 -2.39 7.99 20.72
CA ILE A 252 -1.30 7.07 20.39
C ILE A 252 0.03 7.60 20.93
N SER A 253 0.29 8.90 20.80
CA SER A 253 1.53 9.53 21.30
C SER A 253 1.69 9.43 22.82
N VAL A 254 0.59 9.50 23.56
CA VAL A 254 0.57 9.43 25.03
C VAL A 254 0.73 7.98 25.54
N SER A 255 0.31 6.99 24.76
CA SER A 255 0.20 5.58 25.18
C SER A 255 1.52 4.79 25.41
N LYS A 256 2.70 5.43 25.23
CA LYS A 256 4.07 4.87 25.38
C LYS A 256 4.35 3.56 24.59
N ASN A 257 5.20 3.68 23.57
CA ASN A 257 5.88 2.64 22.74
C ASN A 257 5.04 1.53 22.08
N ARG A 258 4.09 0.86 22.76
CA ARG A 258 3.32 -0.26 22.18
C ARG A 258 2.45 0.16 21.00
N GLY A 259 1.89 1.38 21.03
CA GLY A 259 1.12 1.91 19.91
C GLY A 259 1.99 2.13 18.68
N ILE A 260 3.18 2.71 18.86
CA ILE A 260 4.09 3.10 17.78
C ILE A 260 4.72 1.88 17.10
N GLU A 261 5.19 0.88 17.87
CA GLU A 261 5.75 -0.36 17.32
C GLU A 261 4.77 -1.09 16.38
N ARG A 262 3.48 -1.06 16.74
CA ARG A 262 2.42 -1.61 15.90
C ARG A 262 2.27 -0.82 14.60
N LEU A 263 2.21 0.52 14.69
CA LEU A 263 2.04 1.38 13.51
C LEU A 263 3.22 1.31 12.53
N LEU A 264 4.45 1.12 13.02
CA LEU A 264 5.65 0.94 12.19
C LEU A 264 5.56 -0.28 11.27
N ARG A 265 4.72 -1.26 11.61
CA ARG A 265 4.52 -2.49 10.81
C ARG A 265 3.29 -2.42 9.90
N GLN A 266 2.52 -1.34 10.00
CA GLN A 266 1.28 -1.17 9.26
C GLN A 266 1.49 -0.28 8.03
N VAL A 267 0.60 -0.45 7.07
CA VAL A 267 0.58 0.26 5.80
C VAL A 267 -0.85 0.74 5.56
N VAL A 268 -1.00 1.96 5.07
CA VAL A 268 -2.29 2.58 4.70
C VAL A 268 -2.35 2.69 3.18
N THR A 269 -3.40 2.17 2.57
CA THR A 269 -3.56 2.28 1.12
C THR A 269 -4.40 3.50 0.74
N PRO A 270 -4.02 4.22 -0.33
CA PRO A 270 -4.75 5.39 -0.78
C PRO A 270 -6.11 4.99 -1.35
N LYS A 271 -7.18 5.66 -0.88
CA LYS A 271 -8.53 5.52 -1.47
C LYS A 271 -8.99 6.78 -2.21
N LEU A 272 -8.28 7.89 -2.06
CA LEU A 272 -8.56 9.13 -2.80
C LEU A 272 -7.50 9.32 -3.87
N VAL A 273 -7.95 9.64 -5.09
CA VAL A 273 -7.07 9.86 -6.23
C VAL A 273 -7.50 11.10 -7.00
N VAL A 274 -6.55 11.71 -7.69
CA VAL A 274 -6.81 12.77 -8.66
C VAL A 274 -6.65 12.19 -10.06
N ILE A 275 -7.69 12.34 -10.87
CA ILE A 275 -7.74 11.88 -12.25
C ILE A 275 -8.10 13.10 -13.09
N GLU A 276 -7.21 13.51 -13.99
CA GLU A 276 -7.50 14.60 -14.94
C GLU A 276 -8.00 15.90 -14.25
N GLY A 277 -7.42 16.22 -13.09
CA GLY A 277 -7.81 17.39 -12.29
C GLY A 277 -9.13 17.23 -11.53
N HIS A 278 -9.71 16.04 -11.47
CA HIS A 278 -10.90 15.72 -10.70
C HIS A 278 -10.60 14.85 -9.47
N LEU A 279 -11.31 15.10 -8.38
CA LEU A 279 -11.19 14.28 -7.17
C LEU A 279 -12.07 13.05 -7.31
N CYS A 280 -11.47 11.87 -7.10
CA CYS A 280 -12.15 10.59 -7.19
C CYS A 280 -11.90 9.76 -5.92
N ILE A 281 -12.87 8.94 -5.57
CA ILE A 281 -12.71 7.86 -4.59
C ILE A 281 -12.60 6.52 -5.32
N LEU A 282 -11.65 5.69 -4.89
CA LEU A 282 -11.56 4.31 -5.32
C LEU A 282 -12.58 3.48 -4.57
N VAL A 283 -13.38 2.73 -5.32
CA VAL A 283 -14.34 1.76 -4.78
C VAL A 283 -14.25 0.46 -5.55
N LEU A 284 -14.70 -0.63 -4.95
CA LEU A 284 -14.81 -1.90 -5.62
C LEU A 284 -16.10 -1.92 -6.44
N LYS A 285 -15.98 -2.14 -7.76
CA LYS A 285 -17.09 -2.23 -8.70
C LYS A 285 -16.87 -3.44 -9.60
N ASP A 286 -17.85 -4.32 -9.71
CA ASP A 286 -17.77 -5.53 -10.54
C ASP A 286 -16.51 -6.38 -10.23
N GLY A 287 -16.13 -6.37 -8.96
CA GLY A 287 -14.94 -7.03 -8.42
C GLY A 287 -13.59 -6.42 -8.74
N ARG A 288 -13.51 -5.22 -9.33
CA ARG A 288 -12.25 -4.48 -9.53
C ARG A 288 -12.29 -3.08 -8.90
N PRO A 289 -11.16 -2.57 -8.37
CA PRO A 289 -11.09 -1.17 -7.98
C PRO A 289 -11.42 -0.28 -9.19
N SER A 290 -12.26 0.72 -8.95
CA SER A 290 -12.76 1.63 -9.95
C SER A 290 -12.88 3.02 -9.33
N PRO A 291 -12.35 4.07 -9.99
CA PRO A 291 -12.54 5.43 -9.52
C PRO A 291 -13.96 5.92 -9.80
N ILE A 292 -14.57 6.58 -8.82
CA ILE A 292 -15.82 7.34 -8.99
C ILE A 292 -15.52 8.80 -8.66
N ARG A 293 -15.93 9.70 -9.56
CA ARG A 293 -15.77 11.14 -9.37
C ARG A 293 -16.62 11.60 -8.19
N LEU A 294 -16.00 12.36 -7.29
CA LEU A 294 -16.71 12.98 -6.18
C LEU A 294 -17.42 14.25 -6.66
N PRO A 295 -18.65 14.53 -6.18
CA PRO A 295 -19.26 15.83 -6.41
C PRO A 295 -18.39 16.92 -5.76
N THR A 296 -18.43 18.13 -6.31
CA THR A 296 -17.78 19.32 -5.73
C THR A 296 -18.55 19.81 -4.50
N ASP A 297 -18.61 18.95 -3.47
CA ASP A 297 -19.24 19.19 -2.17
C ASP A 297 -18.15 19.30 -1.09
N PRO A 298 -17.94 20.49 -0.51
CA PRO A 298 -16.95 20.69 0.54
C PRO A 298 -17.18 19.86 1.79
N HIS A 299 -18.45 19.57 2.15
CA HIS A 299 -18.72 18.77 3.33
C HIS A 299 -18.20 17.34 3.14
N LEU A 300 -18.47 16.76 1.98
CA LEU A 300 -17.94 15.45 1.59
C LEU A 300 -16.41 15.43 1.58
N TRP A 301 -15.78 16.41 0.92
CA TRP A 301 -14.32 16.43 0.77
C TRP A 301 -13.61 16.54 2.12
N ARG A 302 -14.08 17.42 3.01
CA ARG A 302 -13.55 17.57 4.37
C ARG A 302 -13.66 16.28 5.17
N LEU A 303 -14.79 15.59 5.07
CA LEU A 303 -15.01 14.31 5.74
C LEU A 303 -14.00 13.27 5.24
N LEU A 304 -13.92 13.04 3.93
CA LEU A 304 -13.06 12.00 3.35
C LEU A 304 -11.57 12.29 3.59
N ILE A 305 -11.13 13.55 3.45
CA ILE A 305 -9.76 13.94 3.76
C ILE A 305 -9.47 13.70 5.24
N SER A 306 -10.40 14.08 6.15
CA SER A 306 -10.20 13.85 7.60
C SER A 306 -10.04 12.36 7.93
N TRP A 307 -10.77 11.47 7.26
CA TRP A 307 -10.65 10.02 7.44
C TRP A 307 -9.31 9.49 6.94
N THR A 308 -8.77 10.02 5.84
CA THR A 308 -7.43 9.66 5.34
C THR A 308 -6.30 10.14 6.24
N LEU A 309 -6.49 11.22 6.99
CA LEU A 309 -5.52 11.70 7.97
C LEU A 309 -5.47 10.87 9.26
N ALA A 310 -6.54 10.13 9.57
CA ALA A 310 -6.63 9.33 10.79
C ALA A 310 -5.57 8.21 10.81
N PRO A 311 -5.06 7.81 12.00
CA PRO A 311 -4.04 6.77 12.10
C PRO A 311 -4.55 5.41 11.61
N PRO A 312 -3.66 4.48 11.22
CA PRO A 312 -4.04 3.10 10.94
C PRO A 312 -4.92 2.48 12.04
N ASP A 313 -5.90 1.67 11.64
CA ASP A 313 -6.87 0.99 12.53
C ASP A 313 -7.88 1.91 13.26
N SER A 314 -7.80 3.22 13.02
CA SER A 314 -8.79 4.20 13.52
C SER A 314 -10.19 3.99 12.96
N HIS A 315 -11.16 4.68 13.54
CA HIS A 315 -12.50 4.76 12.98
C HIS A 315 -12.48 5.33 11.55
N GLY A 316 -11.76 6.43 11.32
CA GLY A 316 -11.68 7.09 10.00
C GLY A 316 -11.12 6.16 8.90
N GLN A 317 -9.98 5.51 9.17
CA GLN A 317 -9.38 4.57 8.22
C GLN A 317 -10.30 3.37 7.94
N LYS A 318 -10.92 2.81 9.00
CA LYS A 318 -11.90 1.73 8.85
C LYS A 318 -13.10 2.16 8.00
N MET A 319 -13.61 3.38 8.16
CA MET A 319 -14.68 3.90 7.31
C MET A 319 -14.24 3.96 5.85
N MET A 320 -13.04 4.46 5.58
CA MET A 320 -12.50 4.57 4.22
C MET A 320 -12.34 3.20 3.55
N SER A 321 -11.77 2.22 4.25
CA SER A 321 -11.66 0.85 3.74
C SER A 321 -13.03 0.18 3.56
N ARG A 322 -13.97 0.36 4.49
CA ARG A 322 -15.34 -0.17 4.34
C ARG A 322 -16.09 0.46 3.17
N LEU A 323 -15.93 1.76 2.93
CA LEU A 323 -16.50 2.43 1.76
C LEU A 323 -15.96 1.83 0.46
N PHE A 324 -14.65 1.60 0.38
CA PHE A 324 -14.05 0.94 -0.77
C PHE A 324 -14.75 -0.39 -1.10
N TRP A 325 -14.99 -1.25 -0.11
CA TRP A 325 -15.64 -2.56 -0.33
C TRP A 325 -17.14 -2.48 -0.56
N CYS A 326 -17.85 -1.63 0.18
CA CYS A 326 -19.30 -1.68 0.23
C CYS A 326 -19.97 -0.67 -0.70
N TRP A 327 -19.26 0.28 -1.32
CA TRP A 327 -19.93 1.37 -2.03
C TRP A 327 -20.85 0.90 -3.14
N ASN A 328 -20.46 -0.01 -4.04
CA ASN A 328 -21.34 -0.37 -5.16
C ASN A 328 -22.41 -1.41 -4.80
N SER A 329 -22.00 -2.51 -4.16
CA SER A 329 -22.88 -3.62 -3.79
C SER A 329 -22.62 -4.09 -2.36
N PRO A 330 -23.66 -4.54 -1.62
CA PRO A 330 -23.46 -5.14 -0.29
C PRO A 330 -22.69 -6.46 -0.32
N GLU A 331 -22.66 -7.13 -1.47
CA GLU A 331 -22.01 -8.43 -1.67
C GLU A 331 -20.84 -8.34 -2.65
N GLU A 332 -20.33 -7.12 -2.90
CA GLU A 332 -19.19 -6.91 -3.78
C GLU A 332 -17.97 -7.71 -3.29
N ARG A 333 -17.28 -8.39 -4.20
CA ARG A 333 -16.11 -9.21 -3.89
C ARG A 333 -15.03 -9.00 -4.92
N TRP A 334 -13.79 -8.89 -4.45
CA TRP A 334 -12.65 -8.77 -5.34
C TRP A 334 -12.58 -9.99 -6.27
N ARG A 335 -12.53 -9.73 -7.57
CA ARG A 335 -12.49 -10.73 -8.63
C ARG A 335 -11.06 -10.85 -9.14
N LEU A 336 -10.48 -12.02 -8.92
CA LEU A 336 -9.18 -12.38 -9.47
C LEU A 336 -9.25 -12.44 -11.00
N SER A 337 -8.14 -12.11 -11.67
CA SER A 337 -7.96 -12.37 -13.09
C SER A 337 -8.00 -13.88 -13.38
N SER A 338 -8.10 -14.27 -14.66
CA SER A 338 -8.05 -15.68 -15.05
C SER A 338 -6.74 -16.34 -14.60
N SER A 339 -5.60 -15.68 -14.81
CA SER A 339 -4.29 -16.19 -14.40
C SER A 339 -4.17 -16.33 -12.88
N GLU A 340 -4.61 -15.34 -12.12
CA GLU A 340 -4.62 -15.37 -10.66
C GLU A 340 -5.55 -16.45 -10.11
N LYS A 341 -6.71 -16.66 -10.76
CA LYS A 341 -7.67 -17.70 -10.37
C LYS A 341 -7.08 -19.10 -10.59
N THR A 342 -6.50 -19.35 -11.77
CA THR A 342 -5.85 -20.63 -12.08
C THR A 342 -4.69 -20.86 -11.12
N SER A 343 -3.93 -19.81 -10.82
CA SER A 343 -2.83 -19.88 -9.86
C SER A 343 -3.29 -20.23 -8.43
N ALA A 344 -4.38 -19.61 -7.98
CA ALA A 344 -4.97 -19.94 -6.68
C ALA A 344 -5.53 -21.37 -6.63
N ILE A 345 -6.04 -21.89 -7.74
CA ILE A 345 -6.49 -23.29 -7.86
C ILE A 345 -5.29 -24.22 -7.79
N TRP A 346 -4.20 -23.91 -8.49
CA TRP A 346 -3.00 -24.74 -8.49
C TRP A 346 -2.37 -24.82 -7.10
N LEU A 347 -2.21 -23.68 -6.40
CA LEU A 347 -1.79 -23.69 -5.00
C LEU A 347 -2.66 -24.59 -4.14
N ARG A 348 -3.98 -24.50 -4.29
CA ARG A 348 -4.92 -25.33 -3.52
C ARG A 348 -4.70 -26.81 -3.82
N GLN A 349 -4.57 -27.19 -5.09
CA GLN A 349 -4.30 -28.57 -5.50
C GLN A 349 -2.97 -29.09 -4.93
N THR A 350 -1.94 -28.25 -4.92
CA THR A 350 -0.64 -28.56 -4.31
C THR A 350 -0.76 -28.78 -2.79
N VAL A 351 -1.50 -27.93 -2.09
CA VAL A 351 -1.75 -28.13 -0.64
C VAL A 351 -2.55 -29.41 -0.41
N GLU A 352 -3.56 -29.69 -1.24
CA GLU A 352 -4.36 -30.91 -1.16
C GLU A 352 -3.52 -32.18 -1.47
N SER A 353 -2.55 -32.11 -2.39
CA SER A 353 -1.67 -33.25 -2.71
C SER A 353 -0.63 -33.52 -1.62
N LEU A 354 -0.24 -32.50 -0.85
CA LEU A 354 0.65 -32.66 0.31
C LEU A 354 -0.05 -33.28 1.53
N ASP A 355 -1.38 -33.36 1.52
CA ASP A 355 -2.22 -34.00 2.55
C ASP A 355 -1.81 -33.60 3.99
N THR A 356 -1.43 -34.56 4.84
CA THR A 356 -1.08 -34.29 6.24
C THR A 356 0.23 -33.51 6.42
N ASN A 357 0.99 -33.30 5.35
CA ASN A 357 2.23 -32.53 5.34
C ASN A 357 2.01 -31.04 5.09
N SER A 358 0.79 -30.55 4.86
CA SER A 358 0.51 -29.11 4.73
C SER A 358 -0.83 -28.69 5.37
N SER A 359 -1.09 -27.38 5.35
CA SER A 359 -2.22 -26.75 6.02
C SER A 359 -3.31 -26.32 5.04
N MET A 360 -4.48 -26.95 5.10
CA MET A 360 -5.67 -26.50 4.37
C MET A 360 -6.26 -25.19 4.91
N SER A 361 -6.04 -24.93 6.20
CA SER A 361 -6.42 -23.68 6.86
C SER A 361 -5.15 -22.88 7.19
N PRO A 362 -5.15 -21.56 6.95
CA PRO A 362 -3.98 -20.73 7.23
C PRO A 362 -3.63 -20.73 8.71
N LEU A 363 -2.34 -20.82 9.01
CA LEU A 363 -1.80 -20.69 10.37
C LEU A 363 -1.86 -19.22 10.79
N GLN A 364 -2.60 -18.92 11.85
CA GLN A 364 -2.61 -17.59 12.44
C GLN A 364 -1.35 -17.42 13.30
N ILE A 365 -0.43 -16.54 12.89
CA ILE A 365 0.78 -16.23 13.68
C ILE A 365 0.49 -15.13 14.69
N ASN A 366 -0.19 -14.07 14.24
CA ASN A 366 -0.69 -12.99 15.10
C ASN A 366 -1.94 -12.39 14.44
N SER A 367 -2.53 -11.32 14.99
CA SER A 367 -3.74 -10.69 14.44
C SER A 367 -3.61 -10.25 12.97
N GLU A 368 -2.40 -10.02 12.47
CA GLU A 368 -2.14 -9.40 11.16
C GLU A 368 -1.54 -10.37 10.13
N LYS A 369 -0.80 -11.39 10.60
CA LYS A 369 -0.04 -12.34 9.78
C LYS A 369 -0.65 -13.73 9.80
N LYS A 370 -0.91 -14.23 8.60
CA LYS A 370 -1.36 -15.59 8.32
C LYS A 370 -0.33 -16.26 7.41
N GLY A 371 0.00 -17.51 7.69
CA GLY A 371 0.95 -18.30 6.91
C GLY A 371 0.38 -19.62 6.42
N ILE A 372 1.09 -20.26 5.50
CA ILE A 372 0.86 -21.65 5.08
C ILE A 372 2.06 -22.45 5.58
N TRP A 373 1.83 -23.60 6.23
CA TRP A 373 2.94 -24.45 6.66
C TRP A 373 3.08 -25.70 5.80
N VAL A 374 4.31 -26.22 5.73
CA VAL A 374 4.64 -27.49 5.08
C VAL A 374 5.69 -28.23 5.90
N LYS A 375 5.58 -29.55 5.96
CA LYS A 375 6.59 -30.43 6.57
C LYS A 375 7.57 -30.88 5.49
N GLY A 376 8.86 -30.68 5.71
CA GLY A 376 9.92 -31.17 4.84
C GLY A 376 10.21 -32.67 5.00
N THR A 377 10.85 -33.27 4.01
CA THR A 377 11.37 -34.64 4.04
C THR A 377 12.41 -34.86 5.14
N SER A 378 13.20 -33.84 5.48
CA SER A 378 14.13 -33.84 6.63
C SER A 378 13.42 -33.99 7.99
N GLY A 379 12.11 -33.71 8.04
CA GLY A 379 11.29 -33.68 9.24
C GLY A 379 11.13 -32.30 9.88
N LEU A 380 11.79 -31.26 9.35
CA LEU A 380 11.54 -29.87 9.71
C LEU A 380 10.17 -29.38 9.23
N TYR A 381 9.68 -28.31 9.86
CA TYR A 381 8.46 -27.63 9.44
C TYR A 381 8.80 -26.22 8.99
N TYR A 382 8.23 -25.81 7.87
CA TYR A 382 8.42 -24.49 7.28
C TYR A 382 7.12 -23.72 7.25
N VAL A 383 7.18 -22.41 7.48
CA VAL A 383 6.03 -21.51 7.43
C VAL A 383 6.29 -20.39 6.44
N LEU A 384 5.47 -20.33 5.40
CA LEU A 384 5.50 -19.29 4.38
C LEU A 384 4.61 -18.13 4.82
N LEU A 385 5.18 -16.93 4.82
CA LEU A 385 4.46 -15.68 5.09
C LEU A 385 4.59 -14.74 3.90
N ASN A 386 3.47 -14.12 3.54
CA ASN A 386 3.43 -13.13 2.48
C ASN A 386 4.22 -11.88 2.90
N THR A 387 4.97 -11.31 1.97
CA THR A 387 5.76 -10.10 2.19
C THR A 387 5.12 -8.89 1.53
N ALA A 388 5.79 -7.74 1.63
CA ALA A 388 5.44 -6.55 0.85
C ALA A 388 5.74 -6.72 -0.65
N GLU A 389 6.52 -7.73 -1.04
CA GLU A 389 6.81 -8.08 -2.44
C GLU A 389 5.95 -9.28 -2.88
N PRO A 390 5.27 -9.22 -4.04
CA PRO A 390 4.32 -10.27 -4.43
C PRO A 390 5.02 -11.57 -4.82
N LYS A 391 6.33 -11.48 -5.06
CA LYS A 391 7.19 -12.54 -5.59
C LYS A 391 8.08 -13.19 -4.52
N LYS A 392 8.10 -12.63 -3.31
CA LYS A 392 8.93 -13.10 -2.21
C LYS A 392 8.07 -13.49 -1.03
N PHE A 393 8.39 -14.62 -0.44
CA PHE A 393 7.79 -15.10 0.80
C PHE A 393 8.88 -15.14 1.87
N SER A 394 8.55 -14.70 3.08
CA SER A 394 9.41 -14.98 4.24
C SER A 394 9.18 -16.43 4.64
N VAL A 395 10.25 -17.18 4.82
CA VAL A 395 10.19 -18.60 5.16
C VAL A 395 10.81 -18.79 6.53
N TYR A 396 10.03 -19.34 7.47
CA TYR A 396 10.51 -19.65 8.80
C TYR A 396 10.59 -21.16 9.00
N ALA A 397 11.74 -21.67 9.40
CA ALA A 397 11.93 -23.06 9.81
C ALA A 397 11.68 -23.22 11.31
N VAL A 398 11.03 -24.32 11.70
CA VAL A 398 10.80 -24.72 13.10
C VAL A 398 10.97 -26.24 13.25
N PRO A 399 11.34 -26.74 14.44
CA PRO A 399 11.79 -28.12 14.60
C PRO A 399 10.66 -29.16 14.63
N GLY A 400 9.41 -28.72 14.80
CA GLY A 400 8.26 -29.61 14.97
C GLY A 400 6.92 -28.91 14.82
N LYS A 401 5.84 -29.69 14.71
CA LYS A 401 4.48 -29.17 14.52
C LYS A 401 4.00 -28.38 15.73
N GLU A 402 4.41 -28.80 16.93
CA GLU A 402 4.15 -28.14 18.20
C GLU A 402 4.74 -26.72 18.28
N SER A 403 5.78 -26.44 17.49
CA SER A 403 6.45 -25.15 17.44
C SER A 403 5.78 -24.15 16.50
N LEU A 404 4.80 -24.58 15.70
CA LEU A 404 4.10 -23.71 14.74
C LEU A 404 3.40 -22.52 15.41
N SER A 405 2.91 -22.68 16.65
CA SER A 405 2.28 -21.58 17.39
C SER A 405 3.27 -20.53 17.91
N SER A 406 4.56 -20.85 17.95
CA SER A 406 5.64 -19.98 18.45
C SER A 406 6.62 -19.57 17.36
N VAL A 407 6.23 -19.66 16.09
CA VAL A 407 7.09 -19.31 14.93
C VAL A 407 7.63 -17.88 15.03
N SER A 408 6.89 -16.94 15.64
CA SER A 408 7.37 -15.57 15.84
C SER A 408 8.55 -15.46 16.80
N ASP A 409 8.70 -16.43 17.70
CA ASP A 409 9.62 -16.36 18.83
C ASP A 409 10.84 -17.26 18.63
N ILE A 410 10.66 -18.39 17.95
CA ILE A 410 11.70 -19.40 17.74
C ILE A 410 11.90 -19.79 16.27
N GLY A 411 11.24 -19.12 15.32
CA GLY A 411 11.41 -19.42 13.90
C GLY A 411 12.74 -18.90 13.36
N LEU A 412 13.50 -19.76 12.68
CA LEU A 412 14.71 -19.38 11.95
C LEU A 412 14.30 -18.88 10.56
N ASN A 413 14.67 -17.65 10.20
CA ASN A 413 14.31 -17.05 8.91
C ASN A 413 15.28 -17.52 7.82
N LEU A 414 14.75 -18.10 6.74
CA LEU A 414 15.50 -18.55 5.58
C LEU A 414 15.37 -17.57 4.42
N CYS A 415 16.52 -17.15 3.88
CA CYS A 415 16.58 -16.31 2.68
C CYS A 415 16.54 -17.19 1.43
N ILE A 416 15.37 -17.33 0.83
CA ILE A 416 15.19 -18.04 -0.44
C ILE A 416 14.87 -17.01 -1.52
N ASP A 417 15.80 -16.82 -2.45
CA ASP A 417 15.58 -15.97 -3.60
C ASP A 417 14.83 -16.72 -4.70
N SER A 418 13.71 -16.14 -5.10
CA SER A 418 12.92 -16.67 -6.19
C SER A 418 13.50 -16.20 -7.51
N ILE A 419 13.89 -17.14 -8.39
CA ILE A 419 14.26 -16.84 -9.79
C ILE A 419 13.00 -16.55 -10.64
N ALA A 420 11.85 -16.31 -10.01
CA ALA A 420 10.59 -16.08 -10.71
C ALA A 420 10.64 -14.78 -11.52
N ASN A 421 10.43 -14.90 -12.84
CA ASN A 421 10.27 -13.76 -13.73
C ASN A 421 9.06 -12.89 -13.34
N ASN A 422 9.03 -11.68 -13.90
CA ASN A 422 8.10 -10.65 -13.47
C ASN A 422 6.61 -10.99 -13.62
N ASP A 423 6.25 -11.98 -14.43
CA ASP A 423 4.88 -12.28 -14.86
C ASP A 423 4.20 -13.43 -14.10
N ILE A 424 4.90 -14.09 -13.15
CA ILE A 424 4.36 -15.27 -12.46
C ILE A 424 3.39 -14.85 -11.34
N PRO A 425 2.13 -15.33 -11.31
CA PRO A 425 1.18 -15.03 -10.24
C PRO A 425 1.63 -15.57 -8.88
N CYS A 426 1.28 -14.86 -7.80
CA CYS A 426 1.79 -15.18 -6.45
C CYS A 426 1.37 -16.56 -5.91
N GLY A 427 0.28 -17.15 -6.40
CA GLY A 427 -0.11 -18.51 -6.03
C GLY A 427 0.83 -19.57 -6.59
N ASP A 428 1.38 -19.34 -7.78
CA ASP A 428 2.30 -20.26 -8.44
C ASP A 428 3.64 -20.22 -7.72
N ILE A 429 4.09 -19.02 -7.38
CA ILE A 429 5.28 -18.82 -6.55
C ILE A 429 5.12 -19.54 -5.19
N ALA A 430 4.00 -19.33 -4.49
CA ALA A 430 3.74 -20.00 -3.22
C ALA A 430 3.73 -21.53 -3.33
N ALA A 431 3.12 -22.07 -4.40
CA ALA A 431 3.10 -23.51 -4.65
C ALA A 431 4.53 -24.06 -4.89
N SER A 432 5.35 -23.35 -5.66
CA SER A 432 6.75 -23.71 -5.89
C SER A 432 7.56 -23.74 -4.59
N TYR A 433 7.38 -22.74 -3.71
CA TYR A 433 8.01 -22.76 -2.38
C TYR A 433 7.56 -23.98 -1.56
N LEU A 434 6.26 -24.29 -1.53
CA LEU A 434 5.76 -25.44 -0.77
C LEU A 434 6.33 -26.77 -1.27
N LEU A 435 6.42 -26.96 -2.59
CA LEU A 435 6.98 -28.17 -3.18
C LEU A 435 8.49 -28.28 -2.91
N ALA A 436 9.24 -27.19 -3.07
CA ALA A 436 10.68 -27.17 -2.80
C ALA A 436 10.98 -27.43 -1.33
N LEU A 437 10.24 -26.80 -0.42
CA LEU A 437 10.41 -26.98 1.04
C LEU A 437 9.89 -28.33 1.53
N HIS A 438 8.89 -28.92 0.86
CA HIS A 438 8.50 -30.30 1.15
C HIS A 438 9.65 -31.26 0.81
N ASN A 439 10.28 -31.07 -0.34
CA ASN A 439 11.42 -31.86 -0.79
C ASN A 439 12.76 -31.17 -0.46
N ASP A 440 12.91 -30.75 0.79
CA ASP A 440 14.03 -29.96 1.29
C ASP A 440 15.39 -30.65 1.12
N GLU A 441 15.46 -31.98 1.29
CA GLU A 441 16.68 -32.78 1.12
C GLU A 441 17.25 -32.73 -0.30
N VAL A 442 16.38 -32.59 -1.30
CA VAL A 442 16.79 -32.43 -2.70
C VAL A 442 17.03 -30.96 -3.01
N SER A 443 16.09 -30.10 -2.60
CA SER A 443 16.12 -28.67 -2.91
C SER A 443 17.30 -27.94 -2.28
N LYS A 444 17.91 -28.48 -1.21
CA LYS A 444 19.12 -27.94 -0.60
C LYS A 444 20.27 -27.76 -1.61
N ARG A 445 20.37 -28.63 -2.62
CA ARG A 445 21.39 -28.53 -3.69
C ARG A 445 21.27 -27.25 -4.55
N SER A 446 20.15 -26.55 -4.45
CA SER A 446 19.87 -25.33 -5.22
C SER A 446 19.49 -24.15 -4.34
N ILE A 447 19.38 -24.34 -3.02
CA ILE A 447 19.01 -23.31 -2.05
C ILE A 447 20.06 -23.32 -0.94
N PHE A 448 21.02 -22.41 -1.04
CA PHE A 448 22.18 -22.34 -0.14
C PHE A 448 21.80 -22.25 1.34
N THR A 449 20.88 -21.35 1.72
CA THR A 449 20.44 -21.21 3.12
C THR A 449 19.77 -22.47 3.67
N LEU A 450 19.14 -23.26 2.80
CA LEU A 450 18.52 -24.52 3.19
C LEU A 450 19.57 -25.62 3.39
N GLU A 451 20.59 -25.68 2.52
CA GLU A 451 21.75 -26.57 2.70
C GLU A 451 22.49 -26.28 4.00
N HIS A 452 22.77 -25.00 4.27
CA HIS A 452 23.43 -24.58 5.49
C HIS A 452 22.59 -24.95 6.74
N LEU A 453 21.28 -24.69 6.73
CA LEU A 453 20.42 -25.10 7.84
C LEU A 453 20.44 -26.62 8.07
N LEU A 454 20.31 -27.41 7.00
CA LEU A 454 20.24 -28.87 7.12
C LEU A 454 21.57 -29.49 7.55
N SER A 455 22.71 -28.92 7.16
CA SER A 455 24.03 -29.40 7.60
C SER A 455 24.23 -29.20 9.11
N ILE A 456 23.79 -28.06 9.67
CA ILE A 456 23.78 -27.80 11.11
C ILE A 456 22.78 -28.73 11.80
N TYR A 457 21.57 -28.87 11.24
CA TYR A 457 20.52 -29.73 11.78
C TYR A 457 20.98 -31.20 11.94
N ASP A 458 21.76 -31.70 10.99
CA ASP A 458 22.32 -33.05 11.02
C ASP A 458 23.52 -33.19 11.96
N SER A 459 24.30 -32.12 12.16
CA SER A 459 25.52 -32.13 12.98
C SER A 459 25.22 -32.05 14.49
N VAL A 460 24.14 -31.39 14.90
CA VAL A 460 23.81 -31.19 16.32
C VAL A 460 23.06 -32.40 16.91
N PRO A 461 23.65 -33.17 17.84
CA PRO A 461 23.01 -34.37 18.39
C PRO A 461 21.72 -34.02 19.13
N ARG A 462 20.60 -34.64 18.74
CA ARG A 462 19.32 -34.52 19.45
C ARG A 462 19.49 -35.04 20.89
N GLY A 463 19.61 -34.13 21.85
CA GLY A 463 19.73 -34.45 23.28
C GLY A 463 18.63 -35.42 23.73
N ARG A 464 18.95 -36.30 24.69
CA ARG A 464 18.13 -37.45 25.15
C ARG A 464 16.63 -37.13 25.34
N LYS A 465 15.83 -37.27 24.28
CA LYS A 465 14.43 -37.74 24.21
C LYS A 465 13.96 -37.61 22.76
N LYS A 466 13.85 -38.75 22.06
CA LYS A 466 13.54 -38.87 20.63
C LYS A 466 12.24 -38.20 20.14
N ASN A 467 11.40 -37.65 21.01
CA ASN A 467 10.04 -37.21 20.66
C ASN A 467 9.71 -35.75 20.99
N GLN A 468 10.65 -34.95 21.52
CA GLN A 468 10.46 -33.50 21.70
C GLN A 468 11.82 -32.80 21.61
N PRO A 469 12.13 -32.08 20.52
CA PRO A 469 13.30 -31.20 20.50
C PRO A 469 13.13 -30.17 21.63
N SER A 470 14.08 -30.10 22.56
CA SER A 470 14.03 -29.09 23.61
C SER A 470 14.23 -27.71 22.97
N LYS A 471 13.52 -26.69 23.46
CA LYS A 471 13.70 -25.30 23.01
C LYS A 471 15.18 -24.88 22.96
N ILE A 472 15.94 -25.29 23.98
CA ILE A 472 17.39 -25.07 24.12
C ILE A 472 18.20 -25.69 22.96
N TRP A 473 17.78 -26.85 22.44
CA TRP A 473 18.49 -27.49 21.32
C TRP A 473 18.27 -26.72 20.02
N TRP A 474 17.06 -26.22 19.79
CA TRP A 474 16.76 -25.40 18.61
C TRP A 474 17.39 -24.01 18.69
N GLU A 475 17.43 -23.40 19.89
CA GLU A 475 18.17 -22.15 20.14
C GLU A 475 19.67 -22.31 19.78
N GLY A 476 20.30 -23.44 20.12
CA GLY A 476 21.70 -23.70 19.72
C GLY A 476 21.90 -23.87 18.20
N ILE A 477 20.92 -24.40 17.47
CA ILE A 477 20.96 -24.44 15.99
C ILE A 477 20.85 -23.03 15.41
N ILE A 478 19.98 -22.19 15.98
CA ILE A 478 19.84 -20.80 15.55
C ILE A 478 21.14 -20.03 15.78
N GLU A 479 21.78 -20.20 16.95
CA GLU A 479 23.06 -19.56 17.25
C GLU A 479 24.14 -19.97 16.24
N GLN A 480 24.32 -21.27 15.99
CA GLN A 480 25.30 -21.76 15.01
C GLN A 480 25.01 -21.28 13.58
N TYR A 481 23.74 -21.26 13.18
CA TYR A 481 23.34 -20.77 11.86
C TYR A 481 23.68 -19.28 11.66
N HIS A 482 23.70 -18.49 12.74
CA HIS A 482 24.09 -17.08 12.67
C HIS A 482 25.61 -16.89 12.81
N GLU A 483 26.28 -17.65 13.68
CA GLU A 483 27.73 -17.61 13.85
C GLU A 483 28.48 -17.97 12.56
N ASP A 484 28.07 -19.04 11.87
CA ASP A 484 28.69 -19.48 10.62
C ASP A 484 28.40 -18.53 9.44
N HIS A 485 27.35 -17.70 9.54
CA HIS A 485 26.97 -16.72 8.52
C HIS A 485 27.70 -15.38 8.68
N ASP A 486 28.18 -15.06 9.88
CA ASP A 486 28.94 -13.84 10.20
C ASP A 486 30.44 -13.99 9.87
N GLU A 487 30.98 -15.21 9.76
CA GLU A 487 32.39 -15.45 9.39
C GLU A 487 32.70 -15.30 7.88
N GLU A 488 31.68 -15.23 7.01
CA GLU A 488 31.86 -15.13 5.54
C GLU A 488 31.89 -13.69 5.00
N TRP A 489 31.70 -12.67 5.84
CA TRP A 489 31.93 -11.26 5.48
C TRP A 489 33.37 -10.86 5.81
N VAL A 490 34.33 -11.45 5.10
CA VAL A 490 35.63 -10.80 4.96
C VAL A 490 35.38 -9.57 4.12
N ASP A 491 35.66 -8.39 4.68
CA ASP A 491 35.79 -7.13 3.97
C ASP A 491 36.78 -7.31 2.81
N ASP A 492 36.27 -7.70 1.64
CA ASP A 492 36.98 -7.43 0.39
C ASP A 492 36.94 -5.90 0.24
N GLU A 493 38.06 -5.28 0.61
CA GLU A 493 38.40 -3.91 0.29
C GLU A 493 37.99 -3.64 -1.16
N TRP A 494 36.93 -2.84 -1.32
CA TRP A 494 36.52 -2.32 -2.61
C TRP A 494 37.67 -1.46 -3.13
N GLU A 495 38.56 -2.05 -3.94
CA GLU A 495 39.42 -1.27 -4.82
C GLU A 495 38.49 -0.53 -5.79
N ASP A 496 38.48 0.80 -5.66
CA ASP A 496 37.75 1.75 -6.48
C ASP A 496 38.12 1.57 -7.97
N GLU A 497 37.44 0.68 -8.68
CA GLU A 497 37.43 0.70 -10.14
C GLU A 497 36.37 1.70 -10.62
N GLU A 498 36.88 2.89 -10.96
CA GLU A 498 36.20 4.02 -11.60
C GLU A 498 35.58 3.56 -12.94
N TRP A 499 34.30 3.18 -12.94
CA TRP A 499 33.55 2.92 -14.17
C TRP A 499 33.04 4.25 -14.74
N GLU A 500 33.72 4.76 -15.78
CA GLU A 500 33.23 5.86 -16.61
C GLU A 500 31.92 5.43 -17.31
N GLU A 501 30.78 5.96 -16.87
CA GLU A 501 29.51 5.84 -17.60
C GLU A 501 29.57 6.67 -18.89
N GLU A 502 29.77 6.00 -20.02
CA GLU A 502 29.41 6.56 -21.33
C GLU A 502 27.87 6.67 -21.42
N ALA A 503 27.38 7.90 -21.33
CA ALA A 503 25.99 8.24 -21.58
C ALA A 503 25.64 8.00 -23.05
N GLU A 504 24.92 6.91 -23.34
CA GLU A 504 24.18 6.76 -24.59
C GLU A 504 22.73 7.21 -24.39
N ASP A 505 22.47 8.45 -24.81
CA ASP A 505 21.14 8.98 -25.10
C ASP A 505 20.50 8.17 -26.25
N GLU A 506 19.50 7.34 -25.96
CA GLU A 506 18.52 6.92 -26.97
C GLU A 506 17.08 7.24 -26.52
N GLU A 507 16.70 8.47 -26.89
CA GLU A 507 15.35 8.94 -27.12
C GLU A 507 14.67 8.07 -28.20
N ALA A 508 13.88 7.07 -27.80
CA ALA A 508 12.99 6.35 -28.69
C ALA A 508 11.52 6.54 -28.26
N GLY A 509 10.90 7.57 -28.84
CA GLY A 509 9.46 7.80 -28.74
C GLY A 509 8.67 6.62 -29.32
N LEU A 510 7.95 5.90 -28.45
CA LEU A 510 6.92 4.95 -28.87
C LEU A 510 5.55 5.63 -28.80
N ALA A 511 5.18 6.26 -29.91
CA ALA A 511 3.77 6.44 -30.25
C ALA A 511 3.17 5.05 -30.47
N ILE A 512 2.25 4.63 -29.60
CA ILE A 512 1.48 3.40 -29.79
C ILE A 512 0.02 3.77 -29.89
N ASN A 513 -0.55 3.39 -31.03
CA ASN A 513 -1.92 3.62 -31.45
C ASN A 513 -2.94 3.18 -30.40
N GLU A 514 -4.02 3.97 -30.32
CA GLU A 514 -5.30 3.57 -29.75
C GLU A 514 -5.74 2.22 -30.36
N ASP A 515 -6.40 1.41 -29.53
CA ASP A 515 -6.93 0.07 -29.82
C ASP A 515 -5.90 -1.07 -29.94
N VAL A 516 -5.28 -1.46 -28.82
CA VAL A 516 -4.77 -2.82 -28.65
C VAL A 516 -5.67 -3.57 -27.69
N VAL A 517 -6.69 -4.21 -28.24
CA VAL A 517 -7.32 -5.38 -27.59
C VAL A 517 -6.25 -6.46 -27.59
N ILE A 518 -5.81 -6.93 -26.41
CA ILE A 518 -4.89 -8.07 -26.33
C ILE A 518 -5.59 -9.25 -27.03
N PRO A 519 -5.06 -9.75 -28.16
CA PRO A 519 -5.68 -10.85 -28.87
C PRO A 519 -5.80 -12.05 -27.92
N GLU A 520 -6.92 -12.75 -27.95
CA GLU A 520 -7.15 -13.94 -27.11
C GLU A 520 -6.05 -14.99 -27.28
N GLU A 521 -5.37 -14.98 -28.43
CA GLU A 521 -4.17 -15.75 -28.75
C GLU A 521 -2.96 -15.43 -27.84
N VAL A 522 -2.74 -14.16 -27.47
CA VAL A 522 -1.65 -13.77 -26.55
C VAL A 522 -1.97 -14.20 -25.13
N LEU A 523 -3.24 -14.10 -24.72
CA LEU A 523 -3.71 -14.61 -23.42
C LEU A 523 -3.55 -16.14 -23.35
N GLN A 524 -3.90 -16.85 -24.42
CA GLN A 524 -3.71 -18.30 -24.55
C GLN A 524 -2.23 -18.68 -24.55
N GLN A 525 -1.35 -17.91 -25.18
CA GLN A 525 0.10 -18.15 -25.15
C GLN A 525 0.68 -17.99 -23.73
N LEU A 526 0.24 -16.97 -22.99
CA LEU A 526 0.62 -16.79 -21.59
C LEU A 526 0.07 -17.93 -20.71
N GLU A 527 -1.17 -18.35 -20.92
CA GLU A 527 -1.76 -19.50 -20.22
C GLU A 527 -1.01 -20.80 -20.53
N GLN A 528 -0.68 -21.07 -21.79
CA GLN A 528 0.14 -22.22 -22.19
C GLN A 528 1.54 -22.19 -21.57
N ARG A 529 2.16 -21.01 -21.50
CA ARG A 529 3.48 -20.85 -20.89
C ARG A 529 3.43 -21.13 -19.39
N HIS A 530 2.38 -20.67 -18.70
CA HIS A 530 2.15 -20.99 -17.28
C HIS A 530 1.88 -22.48 -17.08
N ASP A 531 1.04 -23.11 -17.91
CA ASP A 531 0.73 -24.53 -17.80
C ASP A 531 1.96 -25.42 -18.06
N ASN A 532 2.83 -25.03 -19.00
CA ASN A 532 4.11 -25.71 -19.22
C ASN A 532 5.02 -25.66 -17.98
N VAL A 533 5.11 -24.50 -17.32
CA VAL A 533 5.88 -24.36 -16.07
C VAL A 533 5.27 -25.22 -14.96
N ARG A 534 3.93 -25.25 -14.83
CA ARG A 534 3.24 -26.11 -13.85
C ARG A 534 3.46 -27.59 -14.10
N MET A 535 3.36 -28.03 -15.36
CA MET A 535 3.63 -29.42 -15.72
C MET A 535 5.08 -29.79 -15.41
N MET A 536 6.04 -28.92 -15.73
CA MET A 536 7.45 -29.16 -15.42
C MET A 536 7.68 -29.31 -13.91
N LEU A 537 7.07 -28.44 -13.09
CA LEU A 537 7.16 -28.51 -11.63
C LEU A 537 6.46 -29.76 -11.05
N GLN A 538 5.34 -30.18 -11.64
CA GLN A 538 4.64 -31.41 -11.25
C GLN A 538 5.36 -32.68 -11.72
N GLU A 539 5.99 -32.68 -12.89
CA GLU A 539 6.80 -33.81 -13.37
C GLU A 539 8.05 -33.98 -12.51
N LEU A 540 8.73 -32.88 -12.17
CA LEU A 540 9.84 -32.92 -11.21
C LEU A 540 9.40 -33.46 -9.85
N PHE A 541 8.19 -33.10 -9.38
CA PHE A 541 7.65 -33.65 -8.15
C PHE A 541 7.32 -35.16 -8.27
N ASN A 542 6.69 -35.58 -9.37
CA ASN A 542 6.20 -36.94 -9.56
C ASN A 542 7.31 -37.95 -9.92
N GLN A 543 8.31 -37.57 -10.71
CA GLN A 543 9.42 -38.45 -11.11
C GLN A 543 10.18 -38.99 -9.90
N HIS A 544 10.25 -38.22 -8.81
CA HIS A 544 10.98 -38.62 -7.60
C HIS A 544 10.12 -39.33 -6.55
N HIS A 545 8.79 -39.32 -6.66
CA HIS A 545 7.92 -40.20 -5.86
C HIS A 545 7.99 -41.66 -6.35
N THR A 546 8.37 -41.90 -7.60
CA THR A 546 8.58 -43.25 -8.15
C THR A 546 9.92 -43.88 -7.78
N GLU A 547 10.90 -43.11 -7.30
CA GLU A 547 12.22 -43.63 -6.90
C GLU A 547 12.27 -44.14 -5.44
N GLU A 548 11.26 -43.85 -4.60
CA GLU A 548 11.16 -44.35 -3.21
C GLU A 548 10.28 -45.62 -3.06
N VAL A 549 9.73 -46.19 -4.14
CA VAL A 549 8.84 -47.38 -4.11
C VAL A 549 9.39 -48.56 -4.92
N VAL A 550 10.72 -48.72 -5.02
CA VAL A 550 11.35 -49.93 -5.59
C VAL A 550 12.26 -50.61 -4.58
#